data_AF-A0A2N2T088-F1
#
_entry.id   AF-A0A2N2T088-F1
#
_cell.length_a   1.000
_cell.length_b   1.000
_cell.length_c   1.000
_cell.angle_alpha   90.00
_cell.angle_beta   90.00
_cell.angle_gamma   90.00
#
_symmetry.space_group_name_H-M   'P 1'
#
loop_
_entity.id
_entity.type
_entity.pdbx_description
1 polymer ?
#
loop_
_entity_poly.entity_id
_entity_poly.type
_entity_poly.pdbx_seq_one_letter_code
_entity_poly.pdbx_strand_id
1 'polypeptide(L)'
;MVAVAAAALLATVVTSHSGGAAHASCPVLGGFGGPVGYGSSTVPKSDDGSSSSIPITSAFPNGVGYFGSTYGAIYINVNGNITFTSQLSTYTPYAFPVSGTPMIAPWFADVDTRRSNGDANNIYYHFDTAGKRLIITWYAVDYYSQSYAPGTNTFQVVLTNRDNVAAGDFDVEFRFQNINWTTGSASGGSGGLGGTPAQVGFNAGNGVDYASHPYSRTSSVVNIEDA
;
A
#
# COMPACT_ATOMS: atom_id res chain seq x y z
N MET A 1 -14.84 -18.50 20.06
CA MET A 1 -13.39 -18.24 20.15
C MET A 1 -13.03 -17.49 18.88
N VAL A 2 -12.85 -16.18 18.98
CA VAL A 2 -12.59 -15.30 17.82
C VAL A 2 -11.10 -15.37 17.54
N ALA A 3 -10.73 -15.80 16.33
CA ALA A 3 -9.36 -15.77 15.87
C ALA A 3 -8.96 -14.30 15.69
N VAL A 4 -8.00 -13.84 16.49
CA VAL A 4 -7.32 -12.57 16.29
C VAL A 4 -6.39 -12.78 15.10
N ALA A 5 -6.64 -12.08 13.99
CA ALA A 5 -5.68 -11.98 12.89
C ALA A 5 -4.42 -11.29 13.47
N ALA A 6 -3.36 -12.06 13.68
CA ALA A 6 -2.07 -11.51 14.06
C ALA A 6 -1.45 -10.90 12.81
N ALA A 7 -1.68 -9.59 12.59
CA ALA A 7 -0.86 -8.81 11.68
C ALA A 7 0.55 -8.72 12.29
N ALA A 8 1.39 -9.71 11.99
CA ALA A 8 2.80 -9.68 12.36
C ALA A 8 3.51 -8.68 11.44
N LEU A 9 3.76 -7.47 11.95
CA LEU A 9 4.82 -6.62 11.43
C LEU A 9 6.13 -7.38 11.68
N LEU A 10 6.70 -7.99 10.65
CA LEU A 10 7.95 -8.73 10.79
C LEU A 10 9.09 -7.73 11.01
N ALA A 11 9.35 -7.39 12.27
CA ALA A 11 10.52 -6.63 12.68
C ALA A 11 11.77 -7.52 12.58
N THR A 12 12.79 -6.97 11.93
CA THR A 12 14.08 -7.57 11.59
C THR A 12 14.75 -8.28 12.76
N VAL A 13 15.23 -9.51 12.54
CA VAL A 13 16.11 -10.24 13.47
C VAL A 13 17.48 -9.55 13.49
N VAL A 14 17.80 -8.85 14.58
CA VAL A 14 19.14 -8.31 14.80
C VAL A 14 20.02 -9.43 15.37
N THR A 15 20.98 -9.91 14.57
CA THR A 15 22.15 -10.59 15.12
C THR A 15 23.30 -9.59 15.18
N SER A 16 23.81 -9.35 16.38
CA SER A 16 24.84 -8.36 16.66
C SER A 16 26.18 -8.79 16.09
N HIS A 17 26.64 -8.13 15.01
CA HIS A 17 28.06 -8.02 14.70
C HIS A 17 28.35 -6.57 14.29
N SER A 18 29.31 -5.97 14.99
CA SER A 18 29.75 -4.59 14.83
C SER A 18 30.34 -4.33 13.44
N GLY A 19 29.64 -3.53 12.63
CA GLY A 19 30.15 -2.98 11.37
C GLY A 19 29.05 -2.36 10.49
N GLY A 20 28.91 -1.03 10.53
CA GLY A 20 28.05 -0.24 9.65
C GLY A 20 26.54 -0.45 9.87
N ALA A 21 25.74 0.62 9.81
CA ALA A 21 24.29 0.47 9.70
C ALA A 21 23.99 -0.21 8.36
N ALA A 22 23.76 -1.51 8.36
CA ALA A 22 23.14 -2.20 7.24
C ALA A 22 21.66 -1.81 7.26
N HIS A 23 21.29 -0.83 6.43
CA HIS A 23 19.89 -0.49 6.17
C HIS A 23 19.23 -1.71 5.51
N ALA A 24 18.37 -2.40 6.25
CA ALA A 24 17.57 -3.49 5.71
C ALA A 24 16.38 -2.89 4.96
N SER A 25 16.62 -2.15 3.88
CA SER A 25 15.52 -1.82 2.98
C SER A 25 14.99 -3.14 2.44
N CYS A 26 13.69 -3.37 2.62
CA CYS A 26 13.01 -4.52 2.05
C CYS A 26 12.59 -4.14 0.62
N PRO A 27 13.40 -4.44 -0.42
CA PRO A 27 13.09 -3.96 -1.76
C PRO A 27 11.76 -4.52 -2.23
N VAL A 28 11.05 -3.74 -3.04
CA VAL A 28 9.83 -4.21 -3.70
C VAL A 28 10.11 -5.45 -4.55
N LEU A 29 9.17 -6.39 -4.55
CA LEU A 29 9.29 -7.61 -5.33
C LEU A 29 9.05 -7.33 -6.81
N GLY A 30 9.82 -7.98 -7.67
CA GLY A 30 9.66 -7.92 -9.12
C GLY A 30 9.88 -9.28 -9.78
N GLY A 31 10.07 -9.28 -11.10
CA GLY A 31 10.21 -10.51 -11.90
C GLY A 31 8.87 -11.13 -12.31
N PHE A 32 7.77 -10.39 -12.17
CA PHE A 32 6.41 -10.83 -12.52
C PHE A 32 6.07 -10.61 -14.00
N GLY A 33 7.06 -10.29 -14.83
CA GLY A 33 6.90 -9.90 -16.22
C GLY A 33 6.29 -8.50 -16.38
N GLY A 34 5.76 -8.23 -17.58
CA GLY A 34 5.26 -6.90 -17.94
C GLY A 34 6.38 -5.88 -18.22
N PRO A 35 6.03 -4.62 -18.48
CA PRO A 35 6.97 -3.62 -19.00
C PRO A 35 8.12 -3.28 -18.04
N VAL A 36 7.85 -3.33 -16.72
CA VAL A 36 8.80 -2.93 -15.67
C VAL A 36 8.98 -3.99 -14.58
N GLY A 37 8.52 -5.22 -14.83
CA GLY A 37 8.73 -6.37 -13.93
C GLY A 37 7.74 -6.50 -12.76
N TYR A 38 6.73 -5.62 -12.64
CA TYR A 38 5.69 -5.66 -11.59
C TYR A 38 4.37 -6.32 -12.04
N GLY A 39 4.35 -6.93 -13.22
CA GLY A 39 3.14 -7.51 -13.84
C GLY A 39 2.63 -6.69 -15.02
N SER A 40 1.64 -7.23 -15.72
CA SER A 40 1.04 -6.62 -16.93
C SER A 40 -0.29 -5.91 -16.67
N SER A 41 -0.93 -6.15 -15.52
CA SER A 41 -2.19 -5.51 -15.17
C SER A 41 -1.95 -4.18 -14.48
N THR A 42 -2.73 -3.17 -14.86
CA THR A 42 -2.56 -1.79 -14.37
C THR A 42 -3.88 -1.18 -13.91
N VAL A 43 -3.78 -0.16 -13.05
CA VAL A 43 -4.89 0.76 -12.76
C VAL A 43 -4.85 1.92 -13.75
N PRO A 44 -6.00 2.40 -14.27
CA PRO A 44 -6.02 3.56 -15.15
C PRO A 44 -5.38 4.79 -14.51
N LYS A 45 -4.47 5.43 -15.24
CA LYS A 45 -3.82 6.68 -14.82
C LYS A 45 -4.87 7.75 -14.55
N SER A 46 -4.81 8.33 -13.36
CA SER A 46 -5.74 9.34 -12.87
C SER A 46 -5.16 10.06 -11.65
N ASP A 47 -5.90 11.04 -11.15
CA ASP A 47 -5.62 11.76 -9.91
C ASP A 47 -6.24 10.98 -8.73
N ASP A 48 -7.56 11.07 -8.60
CA ASP A 48 -8.32 10.45 -7.53
C ASP A 48 -9.11 9.22 -7.97
N GLY A 49 -8.61 8.53 -8.99
CA GLY A 49 -9.29 7.37 -9.56
C GLY A 49 -8.97 6.07 -8.83
N SER A 50 -9.55 5.00 -9.36
CA SER A 50 -9.42 3.66 -8.79
C SER A 50 -9.58 2.61 -9.89
N SER A 51 -9.18 1.38 -9.60
CA SER A 51 -9.57 0.23 -10.41
C SER A 51 -11.09 0.02 -10.37
N SER A 52 -11.63 -0.77 -11.30
CA SER A 52 -12.89 -1.48 -11.06
C SER A 52 -12.75 -2.45 -9.88
N SER A 53 -13.84 -3.06 -9.42
CA SER A 53 -13.75 -4.17 -8.46
C SER A 53 -12.90 -5.29 -9.06
N ILE A 54 -11.87 -5.74 -8.34
CA ILE A 54 -10.96 -6.81 -8.75
C ILE A 54 -11.28 -8.04 -7.90
N PRO A 55 -11.86 -9.11 -8.48
CA PRO A 55 -12.01 -10.38 -7.80
C PRO A 55 -10.64 -10.96 -7.44
N ILE A 56 -10.46 -11.38 -6.19
CA ILE A 56 -9.17 -11.92 -5.69
C ILE A 56 -9.19 -13.43 -5.52
N THR A 57 -10.30 -14.09 -5.86
CA THR A 57 -10.54 -15.51 -5.57
C THR A 57 -9.60 -16.48 -6.27
N SER A 58 -8.88 -16.04 -7.31
CA SER A 58 -7.83 -16.83 -7.96
C SER A 58 -6.63 -17.11 -7.05
N ALA A 59 -6.27 -16.18 -6.15
CA ALA A 59 -5.23 -16.36 -5.13
C ALA A 59 -5.81 -16.62 -3.73
N PHE A 60 -7.05 -16.16 -3.49
CA PHE A 60 -7.75 -16.24 -2.21
C PHE A 60 -9.12 -16.93 -2.38
N PRO A 61 -9.17 -18.25 -2.60
CA PRO A 61 -10.42 -18.97 -2.88
C PRO A 61 -11.46 -18.85 -1.76
N ASN A 62 -11.03 -18.64 -0.51
CA ASN A 62 -11.91 -18.41 0.65
C ASN A 62 -12.13 -16.92 0.95
N GLY A 63 -11.70 -16.02 0.05
CA GLY A 63 -11.61 -14.59 0.30
C GLY A 63 -10.52 -14.24 1.33
N VAL A 64 -10.52 -12.98 1.75
CA VAL A 64 -9.70 -12.46 2.86
C VAL A 64 -10.61 -12.06 4.02
N GLY A 65 -10.33 -12.62 5.19
CA GLY A 65 -11.01 -12.32 6.45
C GLY A 65 -10.39 -11.08 7.09
N TYR A 66 -11.12 -9.96 7.07
CA TYR A 66 -10.65 -8.67 7.55
C TYR A 66 -11.65 -8.08 8.55
N PHE A 67 -11.22 -7.97 9.81
CA PHE A 67 -12.01 -7.43 10.94
C PHE A 67 -13.45 -7.97 11.04
N GLY A 68 -13.60 -9.30 10.94
CA GLY A 68 -14.88 -9.99 11.11
C GLY A 68 -15.74 -10.10 9.85
N SER A 69 -15.28 -9.56 8.71
CA SER A 69 -15.91 -9.72 7.41
C SER A 69 -15.01 -10.50 6.45
N THR A 70 -15.59 -11.20 5.48
CA THR A 70 -14.82 -11.89 4.43
C THR A 70 -15.06 -11.21 3.09
N TYR A 71 -13.98 -10.83 2.41
CA TYR A 71 -14.03 -10.11 1.14
C TYR A 71 -13.46 -10.97 0.00
N GLY A 72 -14.21 -11.07 -1.10
CA GLY A 72 -13.80 -11.79 -2.32
C GLY A 72 -13.24 -10.88 -3.42
N ALA A 73 -13.22 -9.57 -3.18
CA ALA A 73 -12.73 -8.57 -4.12
C ALA A 73 -12.17 -7.35 -3.38
N ILE A 74 -11.36 -6.57 -4.10
CA ILE A 74 -10.80 -5.29 -3.62
C ILE A 74 -10.93 -4.21 -4.69
N TYR A 75 -10.69 -2.97 -4.29
CA TYR A 75 -10.42 -1.84 -5.17
C TYR A 75 -9.01 -1.32 -4.88
N ILE A 76 -8.24 -1.05 -5.93
CA ILE A 76 -6.92 -0.42 -5.84
C ILE A 76 -7.13 1.07 -6.15
N ASN A 77 -6.84 1.93 -5.19
CA ASN A 77 -7.04 3.36 -5.31
C ASN A 77 -5.71 4.05 -5.67
N VAL A 78 -5.77 5.08 -6.52
CA VAL A 78 -4.57 5.80 -6.95
C VAL A 78 -3.83 6.38 -5.76
N ASN A 79 -4.57 6.90 -4.79
CA ASN A 79 -4.10 7.48 -3.53
C ASN A 79 -3.53 6.45 -2.54
N GLY A 80 -2.80 5.43 -3.03
CA GLY A 80 -1.91 4.56 -2.27
C GLY A 80 -2.56 3.66 -1.22
N ASN A 81 -3.79 3.24 -1.46
CA ASN A 81 -4.52 2.33 -0.59
C ASN A 81 -5.37 1.31 -1.37
N ILE A 82 -5.70 0.21 -0.71
CA ILE A 82 -6.74 -0.72 -1.15
C ILE A 82 -7.93 -0.68 -0.19
N THR A 83 -9.12 -0.85 -0.74
CA THR A 83 -10.38 -0.85 0.00
C THR A 83 -11.20 -2.07 -0.38
N PHE A 84 -12.06 -2.52 0.53
CA PHE A 84 -12.81 -3.76 0.36
C PHE A 84 -14.26 -3.57 -0.10
N THR A 85 -14.82 -2.37 0.08
CA THR A 85 -16.27 -2.13 -0.11
C THR A 85 -16.58 -1.22 -1.30
N SER A 86 -15.75 -0.23 -1.58
CA SER A 86 -15.97 0.74 -2.65
C SER A 86 -14.67 1.45 -3.03
N GLN A 87 -14.62 2.04 -4.22
CA GLN A 87 -13.59 2.99 -4.62
C GLN A 87 -13.46 4.14 -3.61
N LEU A 88 -12.26 4.72 -3.47
CA LEU A 88 -12.00 5.87 -2.61
C LEU A 88 -11.21 6.94 -3.37
N SER A 89 -11.85 8.09 -3.59
CA SER A 89 -11.28 9.27 -4.26
C SER A 89 -10.78 10.35 -3.30
N THR A 90 -10.87 10.12 -1.98
CA THR A 90 -10.26 11.04 -1.01
C THR A 90 -8.75 11.05 -1.19
N TYR A 91 -8.13 12.23 -1.18
CA TYR A 91 -6.69 12.41 -1.40
C TYR A 91 -5.94 12.90 -0.15
N THR A 92 -6.51 13.82 0.61
CA THR A 92 -5.93 14.22 1.90
C THR A 92 -6.23 13.14 2.94
N PRO A 93 -5.20 12.49 3.51
CA PRO A 93 -5.42 11.36 4.39
C PRO A 93 -5.93 11.80 5.76
N TYR A 94 -6.95 11.10 6.24
CA TYR A 94 -7.43 11.18 7.63
C TYR A 94 -6.66 10.20 8.53
N ALA A 95 -6.61 10.49 9.84
CA ALA A 95 -6.09 9.53 10.81
C ALA A 95 -7.04 8.34 10.95
N PHE A 96 -6.48 7.15 11.12
CA PHE A 96 -7.23 5.99 11.56
C PHE A 96 -7.48 6.07 13.08
N PRO A 97 -8.62 5.54 13.57
CA PRO A 97 -9.62 4.79 12.82
C PRO A 97 -10.65 5.69 12.12
N VAL A 98 -11.23 5.21 11.02
CA VAL A 98 -12.43 5.79 10.39
C VAL A 98 -13.52 4.75 10.18
N SER A 99 -14.77 5.20 10.19
CA SER A 99 -15.94 4.35 9.94
C SER A 99 -16.25 4.24 8.44
N GLY A 100 -16.79 3.11 8.01
CA GLY A 100 -17.32 2.88 6.67
C GLY A 100 -16.29 2.54 5.59
N THR A 101 -15.00 2.49 5.90
CA THR A 101 -13.94 2.24 4.91
C THR A 101 -12.90 1.25 5.42
N PRO A 102 -13.20 -0.07 5.38
CA PRO A 102 -12.19 -1.10 5.61
C PRO A 102 -11.10 -0.97 4.56
N MET A 103 -9.85 -0.79 5.00
CA MET A 103 -8.76 -0.33 4.14
C MET A 103 -7.40 -0.83 4.63
N ILE A 104 -6.53 -1.16 3.67
CA ILE A 104 -5.10 -1.37 3.86
C ILE A 104 -4.37 -0.27 3.08
N ALA A 105 -3.57 0.53 3.77
CA ALA A 105 -2.90 1.69 3.21
C ALA A 105 -1.38 1.57 3.39
N PRO A 106 -0.64 1.05 2.39
CA PRO A 106 0.82 1.16 2.41
C PRO A 106 1.27 2.63 2.34
N TRP A 107 0.49 3.51 1.69
CA TRP A 107 0.82 4.93 1.56
C TRP A 107 -0.41 5.79 1.19
N PHE A 108 -1.35 6.00 2.10
CA PHE A 108 -2.51 6.84 1.78
C PHE A 108 -2.11 8.33 1.72
N ALA A 109 -1.98 8.85 0.50
CA ALA A 109 -1.68 10.25 0.22
C ALA A 109 -2.19 10.63 -1.19
N ASP A 110 -2.06 11.92 -1.52
CA ASP A 110 -2.49 12.56 -2.75
C ASP A 110 -1.53 12.27 -3.92
N VAL A 111 -1.64 11.05 -4.45
CA VAL A 111 -0.82 10.48 -5.53
C VAL A 111 -1.39 10.92 -6.88
N ASP A 112 -0.52 11.26 -7.83
CA ASP A 112 -0.97 11.69 -9.16
C ASP A 112 -0.28 10.91 -10.28
N THR A 113 -1.03 10.00 -10.92
CA THR A 113 -0.49 9.16 -11.99
C THR A 113 -0.69 9.73 -13.40
N ARG A 114 -1.23 10.95 -13.53
CA ARG A 114 -1.60 11.53 -14.84
C ARG A 114 -0.40 11.89 -15.71
N ARG A 115 0.73 12.28 -15.09
CA ARG A 115 1.92 12.65 -15.85
C ARG A 115 2.43 11.45 -16.65
N SER A 116 2.56 11.62 -17.96
CA SER A 116 3.13 10.59 -18.83
C SER A 116 4.63 10.48 -18.59
N ASN A 117 5.10 9.28 -18.24
CA ASN A 117 6.50 8.99 -17.97
C ASN A 117 6.85 7.54 -18.40
N GLY A 118 6.43 7.18 -19.62
CA GLY A 118 6.51 5.79 -20.10
C GLY A 118 5.74 4.84 -19.17
N ASP A 119 6.38 3.73 -18.79
CA ASP A 119 5.86 2.74 -17.85
C ASP A 119 6.00 3.16 -16.37
N ALA A 120 6.68 4.26 -16.07
CA ALA A 120 6.72 4.84 -14.73
C ALA A 120 5.47 5.70 -14.45
N ASN A 121 5.35 6.14 -13.19
CA ASN A 121 4.19 6.86 -12.67
C ASN A 121 2.89 6.08 -12.91
N ASN A 122 2.87 4.83 -12.44
CA ASN A 122 1.81 3.88 -12.74
C ASN A 122 1.62 2.87 -11.61
N ILE A 123 0.49 2.18 -11.60
CA ILE A 123 0.13 1.21 -10.57
C ILE A 123 -0.04 -0.14 -11.25
N TYR A 124 0.77 -1.10 -10.84
CA TYR A 124 0.76 -2.46 -11.37
C TYR A 124 0.23 -3.42 -10.31
N TYR A 125 -0.47 -4.47 -10.74
CA TYR A 125 -0.82 -5.58 -9.88
C TYR A 125 -0.62 -6.93 -10.56
N HIS A 126 -0.33 -7.94 -9.75
CA HIS A 126 -0.02 -9.29 -10.21
C HIS A 126 -0.61 -10.34 -9.25
N PHE A 127 -1.27 -11.33 -9.83
CA PHE A 127 -1.71 -12.53 -9.12
C PHE A 127 -0.67 -13.63 -9.33
N ASP A 128 0.08 -13.95 -8.27
CA ASP A 128 0.89 -15.15 -8.21
C ASP A 128 0.05 -16.27 -7.58
N THR A 129 -0.70 -16.98 -8.41
CA THR A 129 -1.60 -18.04 -7.95
C THR A 129 -0.85 -19.25 -7.38
N ALA A 130 0.38 -19.51 -7.84
CA ALA A 130 1.21 -20.60 -7.33
C ALA A 130 1.72 -20.30 -5.91
N GLY A 131 2.18 -19.07 -5.67
CA GLY A 131 2.56 -18.59 -4.33
C GLY A 131 1.37 -18.15 -3.47
N LYS A 132 0.15 -18.15 -4.03
CA LYS A 132 -1.09 -17.64 -3.41
C LYS A 132 -0.98 -16.17 -2.95
N ARG A 133 -0.46 -15.31 -3.81
CA ARG A 133 -0.22 -13.89 -3.52
C ARG A 133 -0.94 -12.96 -4.48
N LEU A 134 -1.32 -11.81 -3.96
CA LEU A 134 -1.62 -10.61 -4.73
C LEU A 134 -0.59 -9.55 -4.40
N ILE A 135 0.11 -9.06 -5.43
CA ILE A 135 1.13 -8.03 -5.30
C ILE A 135 0.63 -6.78 -6.01
N ILE A 136 0.70 -5.62 -5.35
CA ILE A 136 0.27 -4.34 -5.90
C ILE A 136 1.38 -3.32 -5.66
N THR A 137 1.85 -2.70 -6.74
CA THR A 137 2.98 -1.77 -6.71
C THR A 137 2.56 -0.43 -7.27
N TRP A 138 2.67 0.62 -6.48
CA TRP A 138 2.67 2.00 -6.95
C TRP A 138 4.10 2.32 -7.35
N TYR A 139 4.36 2.31 -8.65
CA TYR A 139 5.71 2.37 -9.19
C TYR A 139 6.06 3.79 -9.67
N ALA A 140 7.07 4.37 -9.01
CA ALA A 140 7.61 5.69 -9.31
C ALA A 140 6.50 6.74 -9.47
N VAL A 141 5.57 6.76 -8.52
CA VAL A 141 4.41 7.65 -8.55
C VAL A 141 4.75 9.06 -8.08
N ASP A 142 4.20 10.03 -8.79
CA ASP A 142 4.29 11.45 -8.46
C ASP A 142 3.25 11.82 -7.39
N TYR A 143 3.40 13.00 -6.81
CA TYR A 143 2.37 13.60 -5.95
C TYR A 143 1.64 14.71 -6.70
N TYR A 144 0.43 15.03 -6.24
CA TYR A 144 -0.36 16.11 -6.82
C TYR A 144 0.34 17.48 -6.71
N SER A 145 0.42 18.29 -7.76
CA SER A 145 -0.26 18.22 -9.05
C SER A 145 0.72 17.89 -10.18
N GLN A 146 0.87 16.61 -10.52
CA GLN A 146 1.82 16.10 -11.53
C GLN A 146 3.28 16.48 -11.26
N SER A 147 3.70 16.47 -9.99
CA SER A 147 5.02 16.92 -9.57
C SER A 147 5.94 15.74 -9.23
N TYR A 148 7.14 15.75 -9.84
CA TYR A 148 8.15 14.70 -9.69
C TYR A 148 9.37 15.13 -8.86
N ALA A 149 9.46 16.40 -8.50
CA ALA A 149 10.51 16.93 -7.62
C ALA A 149 9.98 16.95 -6.19
N PRO A 150 10.69 16.39 -5.19
CA PRO A 150 12.12 16.07 -5.19
C PRO A 150 12.46 14.68 -5.74
N GLY A 151 11.46 13.83 -5.96
CA GLY A 151 11.60 12.50 -6.54
C GLY A 151 10.23 11.83 -6.61
N THR A 152 10.21 10.54 -6.92
CA THR A 152 8.99 9.74 -6.95
C THR A 152 8.95 8.75 -5.79
N ASN A 153 7.76 8.27 -5.47
CA ASN A 153 7.58 7.21 -4.49
C ASN A 153 7.40 5.85 -5.18
N THR A 154 8.06 4.81 -4.67
CA THR A 154 7.82 3.42 -5.04
C THR A 154 7.53 2.61 -3.78
N PHE A 155 6.33 2.06 -3.69
CA PHE A 155 5.87 1.26 -2.58
C PHE A 155 4.95 0.14 -3.05
N GLN A 156 4.88 -0.94 -2.27
CA GLN A 156 4.19 -2.17 -2.63
C GLN A 156 3.47 -2.75 -1.42
N VAL A 157 2.29 -3.32 -1.66
CA VAL A 157 1.64 -4.24 -0.73
C VAL A 157 1.62 -5.64 -1.32
N VAL A 158 1.99 -6.63 -0.49
CA VAL A 158 1.87 -8.06 -0.80
C VAL A 158 0.86 -8.66 0.15
N LEU A 159 -0.20 -9.23 -0.40
CA LEU A 159 -1.14 -10.06 0.33
C LEU A 159 -0.78 -11.52 0.09
N THR A 160 -0.61 -12.32 1.14
CA THR A 160 -0.31 -13.74 1.03
C THR A 160 -1.41 -14.55 1.71
N ASN A 161 -2.05 -15.44 0.97
CA ASN A 161 -3.08 -16.32 1.52
C ASN A 161 -2.47 -17.31 2.54
N ARG A 162 -3.09 -17.40 3.71
CA ARG A 162 -2.73 -18.30 4.81
C ARG A 162 -3.84 -19.31 5.11
N ASP A 163 -4.51 -19.81 4.09
CA ASP A 163 -5.53 -20.87 4.17
C ASP A 163 -5.05 -22.17 4.85
N ASN A 164 -3.74 -22.39 4.89
CA ASN A 164 -3.10 -23.44 5.66
C ASN A 164 -3.13 -23.21 7.19
N VAL A 165 -3.43 -21.99 7.64
CA VAL A 165 -3.64 -21.61 9.06
C VAL A 165 -5.14 -21.62 9.36
N ALA A 166 -5.92 -20.81 8.64
CA ALA A 166 -7.38 -20.80 8.71
C ALA A 166 -7.99 -20.24 7.42
N ALA A 167 -9.23 -20.62 7.13
CA ALA A 167 -9.95 -20.10 5.98
C ALA A 167 -10.11 -18.57 6.10
N GLY A 168 -9.70 -17.84 5.05
CA GLY A 168 -9.72 -16.38 5.01
C GLY A 168 -8.52 -15.72 5.67
N ASP A 169 -7.66 -16.45 6.36
CA ASP A 169 -6.46 -15.87 6.98
C ASP A 169 -5.44 -15.45 5.91
N PHE A 170 -4.74 -14.34 6.14
CA PHE A 170 -3.78 -13.80 5.19
C PHE A 170 -2.73 -12.92 5.89
N ASP A 171 -1.53 -12.89 5.32
CA ASP A 171 -0.46 -11.99 5.73
C ASP A 171 -0.45 -10.75 4.83
N VAL A 172 0.00 -9.62 5.40
CA VAL A 172 0.19 -8.36 4.67
C VAL A 172 1.62 -7.87 4.88
N GLU A 173 2.29 -7.55 3.79
CA GLU A 173 3.62 -6.96 3.81
C GLU A 173 3.62 -5.63 3.06
N PHE A 174 4.16 -4.59 3.69
CA PHE A 174 4.47 -3.32 3.03
C PHE A 174 5.97 -3.30 2.69
N ARG A 175 6.28 -2.93 1.45
CA ARG A 175 7.66 -2.81 0.96
C ARG A 175 7.84 -1.42 0.37
N PHE A 176 8.93 -0.77 0.73
CA PHE A 176 9.27 0.59 0.30
C PHE A 176 10.64 0.56 -0.37
N GLN A 177 10.80 1.31 -1.45
CA GLN A 177 12.10 1.41 -2.14
C GLN A 177 12.59 2.84 -2.18
N ASN A 178 11.82 3.73 -2.79
CA ASN A 178 12.14 5.16 -2.88
C ASN A 178 10.99 5.92 -2.25
N ILE A 179 11.23 6.72 -1.22
CA ILE A 179 10.23 7.61 -0.64
C ILE A 179 10.84 9.02 -0.58
N ASN A 180 10.38 9.89 -1.48
CA ASN A 180 10.94 11.23 -1.67
C ASN A 180 9.96 12.34 -1.31
N TRP A 181 8.66 12.03 -1.29
CA TRP A 181 7.62 12.97 -0.94
C TRP A 181 6.68 12.35 0.10
N THR A 182 6.03 13.19 0.90
CA THR A 182 5.11 12.82 1.99
C THR A 182 3.68 13.29 1.76
N THR A 183 3.50 14.35 0.97
CA THR A 183 2.24 15.10 0.90
C THR A 183 2.02 15.72 -0.48
N GLY A 184 0.78 15.67 -0.98
CA GLY A 184 0.36 16.40 -2.18
C GLY A 184 0.11 17.89 -1.95
N SER A 185 0.16 18.69 -3.01
CA SER A 185 0.02 20.15 -2.91
C SER A 185 -1.37 20.58 -2.41
N ALA A 186 -2.43 19.83 -2.75
CA ALA A 186 -3.79 20.09 -2.26
C ALA A 186 -3.97 19.68 -0.79
N SER A 187 -3.06 18.85 -0.26
CA SER A 187 -3.02 18.42 1.13
C SER A 187 -2.16 19.35 2.02
N GLY A 188 -1.86 20.56 1.54
CA GLY A 188 -1.04 21.57 2.22
C GLY A 188 0.47 21.37 2.09
N GLY A 189 0.90 20.47 1.20
CA GLY A 189 2.32 20.23 0.93
C GLY A 189 2.95 21.33 0.06
N SER A 190 4.26 21.51 0.20
CA SER A 190 5.09 22.32 -0.69
C SER A 190 6.32 21.52 -1.07
N GLY A 191 6.58 21.36 -2.38
CA GLY A 191 7.67 20.49 -2.85
C GLY A 191 7.56 19.05 -2.35
N GLY A 192 6.33 18.53 -2.21
CA GLY A 192 6.08 17.16 -1.76
C GLY A 192 6.18 16.96 -0.24
N LEU A 193 6.45 18.00 0.54
CA LEU A 193 6.69 17.91 1.99
C LEU A 193 5.79 18.87 2.78
N GLY A 194 5.66 18.65 4.09
CA GLY A 194 4.81 19.46 4.97
C GLY A 194 3.32 19.07 4.87
N GLY A 195 2.41 19.97 5.24
CA GLY A 195 0.97 19.72 5.14
C GLY A 195 0.48 18.53 5.98
N THR A 196 -0.35 17.68 5.37
CA THR A 196 -0.80 16.41 5.95
C THR A 196 -0.07 15.21 5.31
N PRO A 197 0.96 14.64 5.97
CA PRO A 197 1.70 13.50 5.45
C PRO A 197 0.86 12.23 5.31
N ALA A 198 1.37 11.30 4.51
CA ALA A 198 0.76 10.01 4.24
C ALA A 198 0.31 9.25 5.50
N GLN A 199 -0.88 8.64 5.44
CA GLN A 199 -1.36 7.69 6.44
C GLN A 199 -0.95 6.27 6.03
N VAL A 200 -0.23 5.57 6.89
CA VAL A 200 0.25 4.20 6.66
C VAL A 200 -0.32 3.25 7.71
N GLY A 201 -0.99 2.18 7.29
CA GLY A 201 -1.51 1.16 8.19
C GLY A 201 -2.80 0.48 7.73
N PHE A 202 -3.60 0.08 8.71
CA PHE A 202 -4.80 -0.73 8.58
C PHE A 202 -5.97 -0.04 9.25
N ASN A 203 -7.10 0.08 8.56
CA ASN A 203 -8.35 0.56 9.13
C ASN A 203 -9.43 -0.52 8.99
N ALA A 204 -10.10 -0.88 10.08
CA ALA A 204 -11.17 -1.88 10.06
C ALA A 204 -12.47 -1.35 9.45
N GLY A 205 -12.66 -0.02 9.43
CA GLY A 205 -13.92 0.57 8.97
C GLY A 205 -15.04 0.58 10.01
N ASN A 206 -14.79 0.15 11.25
CA ASN A 206 -15.77 0.16 12.34
C ASN A 206 -15.61 1.36 13.30
N GLY A 207 -14.67 2.27 13.00
CA GLY A 207 -14.39 3.45 13.84
C GLY A 207 -13.64 3.14 15.14
N VAL A 208 -13.20 1.90 15.36
CA VAL A 208 -12.53 1.47 16.60
C VAL A 208 -11.20 0.78 16.30
N ASP A 209 -11.22 -0.26 15.47
CA ASP A 209 -10.05 -1.11 15.24
C ASP A 209 -9.19 -0.57 14.10
N TYR A 210 -7.90 -0.39 14.37
CA TYR A 210 -6.91 0.06 13.40
C TYR A 210 -5.50 -0.26 13.88
N ALA A 211 -4.55 -0.16 12.97
CA ALA A 211 -3.14 -0.07 13.28
C ALA A 211 -2.49 0.98 12.37
N SER A 212 -1.60 1.80 12.91
CA SER A 212 -0.85 2.79 12.14
C SER A 212 0.64 2.56 12.33
N HIS A 213 1.42 2.75 11.27
CA HIS A 213 2.87 2.83 11.40
C HIS A 213 3.27 4.01 12.30
N PRO A 214 4.31 3.92 13.15
CA PRO A 214 4.72 5.01 14.04
C PRO A 214 5.04 6.32 13.32
N TYR A 215 5.54 6.26 12.09
CA TYR A 215 5.80 7.45 11.28
C TYR A 215 4.58 7.99 10.55
N SER A 216 3.47 7.27 10.53
CA SER A 216 2.24 7.67 9.83
C SER A 216 1.80 9.08 10.21
N ARG A 217 1.46 9.90 9.21
CA ARG A 217 1.05 11.31 9.36
C ARG A 217 2.08 12.22 10.04
N THR A 218 3.35 11.83 10.06
CA THR A 218 4.47 12.67 10.53
C THR A 218 5.42 12.98 9.37
N SER A 219 6.24 14.03 9.51
CA SER A 219 7.31 14.32 8.53
C SER A 219 8.34 13.19 8.43
N SER A 220 8.48 12.36 9.46
CA SER A 220 9.42 11.24 9.48
C SER A 220 9.00 10.07 8.58
N VAL A 221 7.79 10.10 8.02
CA VAL A 221 7.29 9.05 7.12
C VAL A 221 8.11 8.91 5.84
N VAL A 222 8.92 9.93 5.51
CA VAL A 222 9.91 9.86 4.42
C VAL A 222 11.06 8.89 4.70
N ASN A 223 11.26 8.46 5.95
CA ASN A 223 12.30 7.50 6.33
C ASN A 223 11.70 6.11 6.62
N ILE A 224 10.52 5.79 6.08
CA ILE A 224 9.81 4.55 6.40
C ILE A 224 10.52 3.31 5.87
N GLU A 225 11.33 3.47 4.84
CA GLU A 225 12.20 2.44 4.27
C GLU A 225 13.34 2.00 5.20
N ASP A 226 13.64 2.81 6.22
CA ASP A 226 14.69 2.57 7.21
C ASP A 226 14.16 2.02 8.55
N ALA A 227 12.84 1.85 8.67
CA ALA A 227 12.14 1.52 9.92
C ALA A 227 12.01 0.02 10.21
#